data_AF-A8HXB0-F1
#
_entry.id   AF-A8HXB0-F1
#
_cell.length_a   1.000
_cell.length_b   1.000
_cell.length_c   1.000
_cell.angle_alpha   90.00
_cell.angle_beta   90.00
_cell.angle_gamma   90.00
#
_symmetry.space_group_name_H-M   'P 1'
#
loop_
_entity.id
_entity.type
_entity.pdbx_description
1 polymer ?
#
loop_
_entity_poly.entity_id
_entity_poly.type
_entity_poly.pdbx_seq_one_letter_code
_entity_poly.pdbx_strand_id
1 'polypeptide(L)'
;MTGRSPAAASATGEAGSMGARLAAPRRRSRSTARFLALSGAMLLLSGCYASQEPVIENGEKIDIVGRFTCRDVQTGKAYGFEFKERKVGSFFPTYSYEANRKTYRFIRIDDSTYLGQEGDERNKLINLFLLRPQGRTATILVPDVDGSRNRLQTLLTENRVLINGRTGNGAVILEGEAEDKIRLMRVLPQEVLKEIAVCEPKPPVETK
;
A
#
# COMPACT_ATOMS: atom_id res chain seq x y z
N MET A 1 56.44 25.63 20.76
CA MET A 1 57.43 25.25 21.79
C MET A 1 56.70 25.19 23.12
N THR A 2 56.78 24.01 23.79
CA THR A 2 56.58 23.72 25.23
C THR A 2 55.30 24.24 25.90
N GLY A 3 54.34 23.38 26.28
CA GLY A 3 54.42 22.42 27.41
C GLY A 3 53.79 23.09 28.65
N ARG A 4 52.81 22.54 29.38
CA ARG A 4 52.88 21.33 30.22
C ARG A 4 51.49 21.11 30.87
N SER A 5 51.04 19.85 30.93
CA SER A 5 50.17 19.35 32.01
C SER A 5 50.97 19.15 33.31
N PRO A 6 50.28 19.04 34.44
CA PRO A 6 50.25 17.79 35.22
C PRO A 6 48.79 17.42 35.62
N ALA A 7 48.31 16.17 35.53
CA ALA A 7 48.61 14.97 36.33
C ALA A 7 48.43 15.23 37.84
N ALA A 8 47.29 14.82 38.42
CA ALA A 8 47.04 13.51 39.06
C ALA A 8 47.46 13.47 40.54
N ALA A 9 46.54 13.07 41.45
CA ALA A 9 46.82 12.13 42.55
C ALA A 9 45.58 11.94 43.45
N SER A 10 45.28 10.66 43.68
CA SER A 10 44.35 10.07 44.64
C SER A 10 44.85 10.14 46.09
N ALA A 11 43.95 10.06 47.07
CA ALA A 11 44.20 9.57 48.45
C ALA A 11 42.85 9.51 49.21
N THR A 12 42.25 8.34 49.45
CA THR A 12 42.37 7.47 50.65
C THR A 12 41.79 8.05 51.94
N GLY A 13 40.97 7.28 52.65
CA GLY A 13 40.73 7.50 54.09
C GLY A 13 39.48 6.81 54.64
N GLU A 14 39.63 5.56 55.07
CA GLU A 14 38.69 4.85 55.95
C GLU A 14 38.60 5.49 57.34
N ALA A 15 37.46 5.35 58.03
CA ALA A 15 37.38 5.03 59.46
C ALA A 15 35.92 4.94 59.97
N GLY A 16 35.65 3.97 60.84
CA GLY A 16 34.82 4.24 62.03
C GLY A 16 33.53 3.43 62.20
N SER A 17 33.64 2.32 62.91
CA SER A 17 32.56 1.45 63.40
C SER A 17 31.77 2.01 64.58
N MET A 18 30.50 1.59 64.72
CA MET A 18 29.76 1.18 65.95
C MET A 18 28.27 1.37 65.65
N GLY A 19 27.31 0.47 65.85
CA GLY A 19 27.23 -0.77 66.60
C GLY A 19 25.81 -0.83 67.17
N ALA A 20 24.95 -1.72 66.68
CA ALA A 20 23.78 -2.24 67.41
C ALA A 20 23.17 -3.41 66.62
N ARG A 21 23.30 -4.60 67.19
CA ARG A 21 22.67 -5.86 66.75
C ARG A 21 21.22 -5.88 67.23
N LEU A 22 20.32 -6.48 66.44
CA LEU A 22 19.53 -7.68 66.79
C LEU A 22 18.29 -7.79 65.90
N ALA A 23 18.26 -8.82 65.06
CA ALA A 23 17.14 -9.75 64.87
C ALA A 23 17.32 -10.51 63.54
N ALA A 24 17.81 -11.74 63.62
CA ALA A 24 17.55 -12.76 62.60
C ALA A 24 16.34 -13.59 63.10
N PRO A 25 15.77 -14.56 62.35
CA PRO A 25 16.01 -14.93 60.95
C PRO A 25 14.70 -15.11 60.15
N ARG A 26 14.76 -15.24 58.81
CA ARG A 26 14.03 -16.30 58.07
C ARG A 26 14.43 -16.34 56.60
N ARG A 27 14.90 -17.53 56.20
CA ARG A 27 15.18 -17.97 54.83
C ARG A 27 13.96 -17.76 53.92
N ARG A 28 14.17 -17.21 52.72
CA ARG A 28 13.46 -17.70 51.53
C ARG A 28 14.22 -17.40 50.23
N SER A 29 14.63 -18.48 49.58
CA SER A 29 14.77 -18.69 48.14
C SER A 29 15.71 -17.76 47.34
N ARG A 30 16.94 -18.26 47.12
CA ARG A 30 17.73 -17.99 45.91
C ARG A 30 17.08 -18.74 44.73
N SER A 31 16.30 -18.11 43.85
CA SER A 31 16.13 -18.56 42.44
C SER A 31 15.19 -17.69 41.57
N THR A 32 15.26 -16.36 41.63
CA THR A 32 14.38 -15.51 40.79
C THR A 32 15.11 -14.33 40.18
N ALA A 33 16.28 -14.58 39.57
CA ALA A 33 17.05 -13.51 38.92
C ALA A 33 17.68 -13.88 37.56
N ARG A 34 17.23 -14.97 36.91
CA ARG A 34 17.80 -15.41 35.62
C ARG A 34 16.77 -15.82 34.55
N PHE A 35 15.52 -15.36 34.64
CA PHE A 35 14.50 -15.62 33.61
C PHE A 35 13.79 -14.35 33.09
N LEU A 36 14.34 -13.16 33.36
CA LEU A 36 13.72 -11.88 32.98
C LEU A 36 14.48 -11.10 31.91
N ALA A 37 15.54 -11.67 31.33
CA ALA A 37 16.34 -11.01 30.30
C ALA A 37 16.13 -11.54 28.87
N LEU A 38 15.35 -12.63 28.69
CA LEU A 38 15.17 -13.24 27.36
C LEU A 38 13.78 -13.04 26.73
N SER A 39 12.80 -12.52 27.46
CA SER A 39 11.42 -12.37 26.96
C SER A 39 11.11 -10.98 26.37
N GLY A 40 11.97 -9.97 26.59
CA GLY A 40 11.76 -8.61 26.08
C GLY A 40 12.25 -8.37 24.65
N ALA A 41 13.12 -9.25 24.12
CA ALA A 41 13.78 -9.04 22.84
C ALA A 41 13.00 -9.57 21.62
N MET A 42 11.93 -10.36 21.81
CA MET A 42 11.10 -10.84 20.68
C MET A 42 9.99 -9.86 20.26
N LEU A 43 9.60 -8.90 21.11
CA LEU A 43 8.55 -7.91 20.78
C LEU A 43 9.05 -6.75 19.90
N LEU A 44 10.36 -6.64 19.66
CA LEU A 44 10.95 -5.60 18.81
C LEU A 44 11.27 -6.09 17.38
N LEU A 45 11.06 -7.38 17.10
CA LEU A 45 11.28 -7.99 15.78
C LEU A 45 9.98 -8.23 15.00
N SER A 46 8.80 -7.96 15.57
CA SER A 46 7.58 -7.73 14.80
C SER A 46 7.61 -6.34 14.18
N GLY A 47 8.73 -6.02 13.50
CA GLY A 47 8.88 -4.84 12.69
C GLY A 47 7.65 -4.77 11.79
N CYS A 48 6.90 -3.69 11.96
CA CYS A 48 5.66 -3.40 11.28
C CYS A 48 5.82 -3.72 9.80
N TYR A 49 5.33 -4.89 9.37
CA TYR A 49 5.07 -5.15 7.97
C TYR A 49 3.88 -4.26 7.61
N ALA A 50 4.15 -2.97 7.38
CA ALA A 50 3.18 -2.05 6.83
C ALA A 50 2.86 -2.56 5.42
N SER A 51 1.81 -3.36 5.31
CA SER A 51 1.09 -3.52 4.05
C SER A 51 0.53 -2.15 3.73
N GLN A 52 0.69 -1.65 2.50
CA GLN A 52 -0.13 -0.51 2.09
C GLN A 52 -1.57 -0.98 2.15
N GLU A 53 -2.38 -0.29 2.94
CA GLU A 53 -3.81 -0.57 3.01
C GLU A 53 -4.45 -0.29 1.65
N PRO A 54 -5.43 -1.11 1.24
CA PRO A 54 -6.13 -0.87 -0.02
C PRO A 54 -6.80 0.50 0.01
N VAL A 55 -6.64 1.29 -1.06
CA VAL A 55 -7.34 2.57 -1.23
C VAL A 55 -8.86 2.34 -1.35
N ILE A 56 -9.25 1.28 -2.06
CA ILE A 56 -10.62 0.79 -2.13
C ILE A 56 -10.76 -0.41 -1.20
N GLU A 57 -11.37 -0.23 -0.04
CA GLU A 57 -11.67 -1.32 0.88
C GLU A 57 -12.86 -2.15 0.38
N ASN A 58 -13.96 -1.45 0.05
CA ASN A 58 -15.23 -2.03 -0.34
C ASN A 58 -15.50 -1.80 -1.82
N GLY A 59 -15.14 -2.79 -2.65
CA GLY A 59 -15.44 -2.77 -4.08
C GLY A 59 -16.91 -3.04 -4.39
N GLU A 60 -17.37 -2.41 -5.46
CA GLU A 60 -18.71 -2.53 -6.03
C GLU A 60 -18.77 -3.61 -7.11
N LYS A 61 -19.98 -4.13 -7.32
CA LYS A 61 -20.23 -5.05 -8.44
C LYS A 61 -20.19 -4.30 -9.76
N ILE A 62 -19.46 -4.84 -10.72
CA ILE A 62 -19.37 -4.36 -12.10
C ILE A 62 -19.38 -5.54 -13.06
N ASP A 63 -19.90 -5.31 -14.27
CA ASP A 63 -20.09 -6.37 -15.26
C ASP A 63 -18.83 -6.60 -16.11
N ILE A 64 -17.80 -7.20 -15.49
CA ILE A 64 -16.50 -7.51 -16.14
C ILE A 64 -16.08 -8.96 -15.98
N VAL A 65 -17.00 -9.86 -15.61
CA VAL A 65 -16.66 -11.28 -15.41
C VAL A 65 -16.46 -11.95 -16.76
N GLY A 66 -15.37 -12.71 -16.89
CA GLY A 66 -15.07 -13.48 -18.10
C GLY A 66 -13.73 -13.12 -18.73
N ARG A 67 -13.59 -13.46 -20.01
CA ARG A 67 -12.34 -13.31 -20.76
C ARG A 67 -12.35 -12.03 -21.58
N PHE A 68 -11.26 -11.28 -21.49
CA PHE A 68 -11.06 -10.03 -22.20
C PHE A 68 -9.73 -10.06 -22.94
N THR A 69 -9.68 -9.41 -24.09
CA THR A 69 -8.45 -9.07 -24.79
C THR A 69 -8.29 -7.56 -24.73
N CYS A 70 -7.22 -7.11 -24.10
CA CYS A 70 -6.86 -5.70 -24.04
C CYS A 70 -5.76 -5.41 -25.05
N ARG A 71 -5.89 -4.31 -25.78
CA ARG A 71 -4.86 -3.78 -26.67
C ARG A 71 -4.21 -2.58 -26.01
N ASP A 72 -2.90 -2.63 -25.83
CA ASP A 72 -2.10 -1.51 -25.35
C ASP A 72 -2.03 -0.43 -26.42
N VAL A 73 -2.36 0.81 -26.08
CA VAL A 73 -2.44 1.91 -27.05
C VAL A 73 -1.07 2.37 -27.53
N GLN A 74 -0.04 2.28 -26.69
CA GLN A 74 1.31 2.75 -27.03
C GLN A 74 2.06 1.75 -27.91
N THR A 75 1.94 0.47 -27.60
CA THR A 75 2.70 -0.62 -28.23
C THR A 75 1.89 -1.40 -29.26
N GLY A 76 0.56 -1.25 -29.27
CA GLY A 76 -0.36 -2.02 -30.13
C GLY A 76 -0.50 -3.50 -29.75
N LYS A 77 0.23 -3.96 -28.72
CA LYS A 77 0.26 -5.37 -28.30
C LYS A 77 -1.05 -5.76 -27.63
N ALA A 78 -1.55 -6.95 -27.97
CA ALA A 78 -2.72 -7.54 -27.35
C ALA A 78 -2.31 -8.47 -26.21
N TYR A 79 -3.05 -8.43 -25.10
CA TYR A 79 -2.85 -9.28 -23.93
C TYR A 79 -4.21 -9.67 -23.33
N GLY A 80 -4.29 -10.89 -22.79
CA GLY A 80 -5.54 -11.46 -22.29
C GLY A 80 -5.66 -11.41 -20.77
N PHE A 81 -6.89 -11.25 -20.29
CA PHE A 81 -7.26 -11.44 -18.88
C PHE A 81 -8.48 -12.33 -18.77
N GLU A 82 -8.54 -13.10 -17.69
CA GLU A 82 -9.77 -13.75 -17.24
C GLU A 82 -10.07 -13.22 -15.84
N PHE A 83 -11.15 -12.46 -15.71
CA PHE A 83 -11.61 -11.93 -14.44
C PHE A 83 -12.54 -12.93 -13.78
N LYS A 84 -12.20 -13.31 -12.55
CA LYS A 84 -13.04 -14.13 -11.67
C LYS A 84 -13.57 -13.26 -10.55
N GLU A 85 -14.89 -13.17 -10.44
CA GLU A 85 -15.55 -12.43 -9.35
C GLU A 85 -15.36 -13.18 -8.02
N ARG A 86 -15.07 -12.41 -6.98
CA ARG A 86 -15.07 -12.84 -5.59
C ARG A 86 -16.00 -11.94 -4.80
N LYS A 87 -17.01 -12.54 -4.19
CA LYS A 87 -17.97 -11.88 -3.32
C LYS A 87 -17.71 -12.26 -1.87
N VAL A 88 -17.59 -11.26 -1.00
CA VAL A 88 -17.44 -11.43 0.45
C VAL A 88 -18.59 -10.72 1.15
N GLY A 89 -19.17 -11.36 2.17
CA GLY A 89 -20.31 -10.81 2.93
C GLY A 89 -21.66 -11.17 2.32
N SER A 90 -22.65 -11.39 3.19
CA SER A 90 -24.01 -11.78 2.80
C SER A 90 -24.94 -10.57 2.71
N PHE A 91 -24.93 -9.70 3.73
CA PHE A 91 -25.86 -8.57 3.84
C PHE A 91 -25.31 -7.27 3.23
N PHE A 92 -24.01 -7.02 3.40
CA PHE A 92 -23.27 -5.94 2.74
C PHE A 92 -22.17 -6.55 1.88
N PRO A 93 -22.48 -6.99 0.66
CA PRO A 93 -21.52 -7.70 -0.16
C PRO A 93 -20.46 -6.75 -0.72
N THR A 94 -19.20 -7.11 -0.49
CA THR A 94 -18.04 -6.47 -1.10
C THR A 94 -17.53 -7.33 -2.24
N TYR A 95 -17.21 -6.70 -3.37
CA TYR A 95 -16.76 -7.37 -4.59
C TYR A 95 -15.28 -7.08 -4.86
N SER A 96 -14.55 -8.13 -5.24
CA SER A 96 -13.22 -8.03 -5.84
C SER A 96 -13.12 -8.98 -7.01
N TYR A 97 -12.12 -8.79 -7.87
CA TYR A 97 -11.93 -9.60 -9.06
C TYR A 97 -10.48 -10.08 -9.12
N GLU A 98 -10.27 -11.36 -9.40
CA GLU A 98 -8.93 -11.94 -9.52
C GLU A 98 -8.62 -12.14 -11.00
N ALA A 99 -7.48 -11.61 -11.45
CA ALA A 99 -6.94 -11.83 -12.80
C ALA A 99 -5.41 -11.72 -12.78
N ASN A 100 -4.71 -12.59 -13.53
CA ASN A 100 -3.25 -12.54 -13.67
C ASN A 100 -2.47 -12.44 -12.34
N ARG A 101 -2.94 -13.15 -11.30
CA ARG A 101 -2.38 -13.15 -9.93
C ARG A 101 -2.47 -11.78 -9.21
N LYS A 102 -3.34 -10.90 -9.70
CA LYS A 102 -3.64 -9.61 -9.08
C LYS A 102 -5.09 -9.57 -8.64
N THR A 103 -5.33 -8.72 -7.65
CA THR A 103 -6.66 -8.45 -7.09
C THR A 103 -7.10 -7.07 -7.51
N TYR A 104 -8.27 -6.99 -8.10
CA TYR A 104 -8.89 -5.78 -8.59
C TYR A 104 -10.12 -5.42 -7.76
N ARG A 105 -10.28 -4.14 -7.46
CA ARG A 105 -11.48 -3.58 -6.83
C ARG A 105 -11.91 -2.35 -7.60
N PHE A 106 -13.21 -2.10 -7.63
CA PHE A 106 -13.77 -0.99 -8.40
C PHE A 106 -14.79 -0.24 -7.56
N ILE A 107 -14.84 1.07 -7.68
CA ILE A 107 -15.93 1.90 -7.18
C ILE A 107 -16.39 2.84 -8.28
N ARG A 108 -17.68 3.14 -8.33
CA ARG A 108 -18.19 4.15 -9.25
C ARG A 108 -17.75 5.55 -8.80
N ILE A 109 -17.22 6.34 -9.74
CA ILE A 109 -16.86 7.74 -9.47
C ILE A 109 -17.74 8.74 -10.22
N ASP A 110 -18.31 8.35 -11.37
CA ASP A 110 -19.35 9.07 -12.10
C ASP A 110 -20.28 8.09 -12.85
N ASP A 111 -21.24 8.59 -13.62
CA ASP A 111 -22.25 7.78 -14.31
C ASP A 111 -21.68 6.74 -15.29
N SER A 112 -20.48 6.97 -15.81
CA SER A 112 -19.85 6.19 -16.87
C SER A 112 -18.44 5.68 -16.52
N THR A 113 -17.89 6.07 -15.38
CA THR A 113 -16.49 5.80 -15.02
C THR A 113 -16.39 5.16 -13.65
N TYR A 114 -15.57 4.11 -13.58
CA TYR A 114 -15.18 3.44 -12.36
C TYR A 114 -13.73 3.77 -12.03
N LEU A 115 -13.43 4.02 -10.76
CA LEU A 115 -12.07 3.96 -10.24
C LEU A 115 -11.73 2.50 -10.00
N GLY A 116 -10.74 2.00 -10.74
CA GLY A 116 -10.13 0.70 -10.55
C GLY A 116 -8.90 0.80 -9.68
N GLN A 117 -8.77 -0.17 -8.77
CA GLN A 117 -7.57 -0.45 -8.03
C GLN A 117 -7.06 -1.82 -8.44
N GLU A 118 -5.81 -1.89 -8.85
CA GLU A 118 -5.06 -3.14 -9.02
C GLU A 118 -4.04 -3.25 -7.88
N GLY A 119 -4.08 -4.37 -7.16
CA GLY A 119 -3.08 -4.73 -6.15
C GLY A 119 -2.56 -6.15 -6.39
N ASP A 120 -1.38 -6.42 -5.87
CA ASP A 120 -0.80 -7.76 -5.81
C ASP A 120 -0.76 -8.17 -4.34
N GLU A 121 -1.18 -9.40 -4.01
CA GLU A 121 -1.11 -9.91 -2.64
C GLU A 121 0.34 -9.94 -2.11
N ARG A 122 1.33 -9.92 -3.00
CA ARG A 122 2.77 -9.95 -2.70
C ARG A 122 3.45 -8.59 -2.83
N ASN A 123 3.04 -7.78 -3.82
CA ASN A 123 3.61 -6.45 -4.04
C ASN A 123 2.70 -5.39 -3.44
N LYS A 124 3.25 -4.65 -2.47
CA LYS A 124 2.60 -3.55 -1.75
C LYS A 124 2.30 -2.33 -2.62
N LEU A 125 2.34 -2.46 -3.95
CA LEU A 125 2.08 -1.37 -4.88
C LEU A 125 0.62 -1.42 -5.30
N ILE A 126 -0.07 -0.32 -5.05
CA ILE A 126 -1.45 -0.13 -5.44
C ILE A 126 -1.47 0.77 -6.68
N ASN A 127 -1.90 0.20 -7.81
CA ASN A 127 -2.09 0.94 -9.05
C ASN A 127 -3.54 1.41 -9.14
N LEU A 128 -3.72 2.70 -9.36
CA LEU A 128 -5.03 3.31 -9.59
C LEU A 128 -5.19 3.66 -11.06
N PHE A 129 -6.37 3.37 -11.61
CA PHE A 129 -6.74 3.66 -12.99
C PHE A 129 -8.23 3.93 -13.10
N LEU A 130 -8.65 4.56 -14.18
CA LEU A 130 -10.07 4.73 -14.48
C LEU A 130 -10.49 3.72 -15.55
N LEU A 131 -11.67 3.14 -15.38
CA LEU A 131 -12.29 2.22 -16.33
C LEU A 131 -13.58 2.85 -16.84
N ARG A 132 -13.69 3.04 -18.15
CA ARG A 132 -14.89 3.57 -18.81
C ARG A 132 -15.48 2.52 -19.75
N PRO A 133 -16.60 1.87 -19.37
CA PRO A 133 -17.35 1.02 -20.28
C PRO A 133 -17.95 1.81 -21.44
N GLN A 134 -17.88 1.26 -22.66
CA GLN A 134 -18.40 1.84 -23.89
C GLN A 134 -19.10 0.74 -24.71
N GLY A 135 -20.35 0.47 -24.39
CA GLY A 135 -21.07 -0.66 -24.98
C GLY A 135 -20.42 -1.98 -24.58
N ARG A 136 -19.81 -2.68 -25.55
CA ARG A 136 -19.10 -3.95 -25.28
C ARG A 136 -17.63 -3.76 -24.97
N THR A 137 -17.06 -2.59 -25.19
CA THR A 137 -15.64 -2.34 -24.92
C THR A 137 -15.48 -1.64 -23.58
N ALA A 138 -14.27 -1.67 -23.02
CA ALA A 138 -13.93 -0.88 -21.86
C ALA A 138 -12.56 -0.23 -22.06
N THR A 139 -12.49 1.06 -21.80
CA THR A 139 -11.27 1.86 -21.95
C THR A 139 -10.61 2.05 -20.59
N ILE A 140 -9.31 1.81 -20.52
CA ILE A 140 -8.47 2.05 -19.34
C ILE A 140 -7.75 3.38 -19.51
N LEU A 141 -7.99 4.30 -18.57
CA LEU A 141 -7.43 5.63 -18.55
C LEU A 141 -6.54 5.81 -17.30
N VAL A 142 -5.47 6.57 -17.43
CA VAL A 142 -4.59 6.95 -16.31
C VAL A 142 -4.21 8.44 -16.40
N PRO A 143 -3.76 9.06 -15.30
CA PRO A 143 -3.22 10.41 -15.34
C PRO A 143 -2.08 10.58 -16.35
N ASP A 144 -2.20 11.56 -17.23
CA ASP A 144 -1.19 11.90 -18.22
C ASP A 144 -0.15 12.86 -17.65
N VAL A 145 0.87 12.30 -17.00
CA VAL A 145 1.96 13.11 -16.44
C VAL A 145 2.90 13.69 -17.50
N ASP A 146 2.87 13.21 -18.74
CA ASP A 146 3.74 13.73 -19.81
C ASP A 146 3.05 14.86 -20.59
N GLY A 147 1.80 14.66 -21.02
CA GLY A 147 1.05 15.64 -21.81
C GLY A 147 0.41 16.76 -20.99
N SER A 148 0.10 16.51 -19.71
CA SER A 148 -0.68 17.43 -18.88
C SER A 148 0.01 17.81 -17.57
N ARG A 149 1.35 17.82 -17.56
CA ARG A 149 2.19 17.99 -16.37
C ARG A 149 1.78 19.14 -15.46
N ASN A 150 1.63 20.36 -15.99
CA ASN A 150 1.33 21.53 -15.17
C ASN A 150 -0.05 21.44 -14.51
N ARG A 151 -1.06 21.05 -15.29
CA ARG A 151 -2.44 20.91 -14.78
C ARG A 151 -2.55 19.78 -13.78
N LEU A 152 -1.92 18.64 -14.05
CA LEU A 152 -1.87 17.51 -13.15
C LEU A 152 -1.13 17.85 -11.85
N GLN A 153 -0.03 18.61 -11.92
CA GLN A 153 0.71 19.04 -10.73
C GLN A 153 -0.14 19.93 -9.81
N THR A 154 -0.93 20.85 -10.37
CA THR A 154 -1.89 21.65 -9.60
C THR A 154 -2.89 20.74 -8.88
N LEU A 155 -3.51 19.80 -9.59
CA LEU A 155 -4.49 18.87 -9.01
C LEU A 155 -3.87 17.96 -7.93
N LEU A 156 -2.66 17.47 -8.15
CA LEU A 156 -1.90 16.69 -7.16
C LEU A 156 -1.69 17.48 -5.86
N THR A 157 -1.23 18.72 -5.98
CA THR A 157 -1.00 19.61 -4.83
C THR A 157 -2.30 19.96 -4.10
N GLU A 158 -3.36 20.33 -4.83
CA GLU A 158 -4.67 20.66 -4.25
C GLU A 158 -5.28 19.47 -3.48
N ASN A 159 -4.99 18.25 -3.91
CA ASN A 159 -5.49 17.03 -3.29
C ASN A 159 -4.50 16.38 -2.32
N ARG A 160 -3.33 16.99 -2.04
CA ARG A 160 -2.29 16.44 -1.14
C ARG A 160 -1.81 15.03 -1.55
N VAL A 161 -1.73 14.79 -2.86
CA VAL A 161 -1.26 13.52 -3.44
C VAL A 161 0.06 13.77 -4.19
N LEU A 162 0.97 12.80 -4.11
CA LEU A 162 2.25 12.82 -4.82
C LEU A 162 2.35 11.64 -5.80
N ILE A 163 3.18 11.79 -6.83
CA ILE A 163 3.57 10.66 -7.70
C ILE A 163 4.85 10.05 -7.11
N ASN A 164 4.79 8.79 -6.71
CA ASN A 164 5.93 8.02 -6.18
C ASN A 164 6.53 7.06 -7.22
N GLY A 165 6.01 7.07 -8.45
CA GLY A 165 6.59 6.28 -9.53
C GLY A 165 5.63 6.03 -10.69
N ARG A 166 6.10 5.21 -11.62
CA ARG A 166 5.36 4.76 -12.78
C ARG A 166 5.57 3.26 -12.98
N THR A 167 4.51 2.59 -13.39
CA THR A 167 4.54 1.19 -13.83
C THR A 167 4.99 1.10 -15.29
N GLY A 168 5.37 -0.10 -15.73
CA GLY A 168 5.81 -0.34 -17.12
C GLY A 168 4.74 -0.04 -18.19
N ASN A 169 3.46 -0.05 -17.82
CA ASN A 169 2.32 0.34 -18.68
C ASN A 169 1.90 1.81 -18.50
N GLY A 170 2.74 2.63 -17.85
CA GLY A 170 2.53 4.07 -17.72
C GLY A 170 1.52 4.51 -16.66
N ALA A 171 0.91 3.58 -15.90
CA ALA A 171 0.08 3.94 -14.75
C ALA A 171 0.95 4.53 -13.64
N VAL A 172 0.45 5.57 -12.98
CA VAL A 172 1.15 6.27 -11.90
C VAL A 172 0.94 5.58 -10.56
N ILE A 173 2.00 5.55 -9.76
CA ILE A 173 1.94 5.11 -8.37
C ILE A 173 1.74 6.37 -7.53
N LEU A 174 0.61 6.44 -6.83
CA LEU A 174 0.21 7.60 -6.04
C LEU A 174 0.48 7.40 -4.55
N GLU A 175 1.02 8.43 -3.91
CA GLU A 175 1.29 8.51 -2.48
C GLU A 175 0.43 9.60 -1.84
N GLY A 176 0.00 9.37 -0.60
CA GLY A 176 -0.98 10.18 0.13
C GLY A 176 -2.02 9.31 0.84
N GLU A 177 -2.99 9.96 1.47
CA GLU A 177 -4.12 9.31 2.13
C GLU A 177 -5.07 8.67 1.12
N ALA A 178 -5.75 7.59 1.49
CA ALA A 178 -6.69 6.88 0.60
C ALA A 178 -7.81 7.80 0.10
N GLU A 179 -8.41 8.58 0.99
CA GLU A 179 -9.47 9.54 0.65
C GLU A 179 -8.99 10.63 -0.32
N ASP A 180 -7.77 11.13 -0.12
CA ASP A 180 -7.17 12.16 -0.97
C ASP A 180 -6.85 11.60 -2.37
N LYS A 181 -6.39 10.34 -2.47
CA LYS A 181 -6.25 9.64 -3.76
C LYS A 181 -7.58 9.48 -4.47
N ILE A 182 -8.63 9.03 -3.78
CA ILE A 182 -9.96 8.88 -4.37
C ILE A 182 -10.49 10.25 -4.83
N ARG A 183 -10.33 11.29 -4.01
CA ARG A 183 -10.74 12.66 -4.33
C ARG A 183 -10.05 13.15 -5.59
N LEU A 184 -8.72 13.01 -5.69
CA LEU A 184 -7.97 13.33 -6.89
C LEU A 184 -8.57 12.63 -8.11
N MET A 185 -8.73 11.31 -8.04
CA MET A 185 -9.20 10.51 -9.19
C MET A 185 -10.62 10.89 -9.64
N ARG A 186 -11.47 11.40 -8.73
CA ARG A 186 -12.81 11.92 -9.05
C ARG A 186 -12.81 13.26 -9.77
N VAL A 187 -11.78 14.07 -9.57
CA VAL A 187 -11.71 15.45 -10.11
C VAL A 187 -10.77 15.59 -11.31
N LEU A 188 -10.13 14.51 -11.76
CA LEU A 188 -9.30 14.52 -12.97
C LEU A 188 -10.18 14.81 -14.20
N PRO A 189 -10.00 15.96 -14.88
CA PRO A 189 -10.74 16.22 -16.10
C PRO A 189 -10.18 15.39 -17.28
N GLN A 190 -10.96 15.26 -18.35
CA GLN A 190 -10.61 14.37 -19.47
C GLN A 190 -9.28 14.75 -20.13
N GLU A 191 -8.93 16.04 -20.19
CA GLU A 191 -7.68 16.54 -20.77
C GLU A 191 -6.42 16.19 -19.98
N VAL A 192 -6.53 15.73 -18.73
CA VAL A 192 -5.37 15.23 -17.95
C VAL A 192 -5.31 13.71 -17.90
N LEU A 193 -6.15 13.03 -18.66
CA LEU A 193 -6.18 11.57 -18.76
C LEU A 193 -5.64 11.13 -20.11
N LYS A 194 -4.90 10.02 -20.10
CA LYS A 194 -4.51 9.31 -21.32
C LYS A 194 -5.07 7.90 -21.33
N GLU A 195 -5.41 7.44 -22.52
CA GLU A 195 -5.75 6.05 -22.77
C GLU A 195 -4.50 5.19 -22.81
N ILE A 196 -4.52 4.08 -22.07
CA ILE A 196 -3.43 3.10 -22.09
C ILE A 196 -3.85 1.75 -22.65
N ALA A 197 -5.15 1.42 -22.59
CA ALA A 197 -5.65 0.19 -23.18
C ALA A 197 -7.14 0.25 -23.51
N VAL A 198 -7.53 -0.52 -24.52
CA VAL A 198 -8.92 -0.82 -24.84
C VAL A 198 -9.14 -2.32 -24.73
N CYS A 199 -10.13 -2.73 -23.97
CA CYS A 199 -10.45 -4.11 -23.68
C CYS A 199 -11.78 -4.53 -24.31
N GLU A 200 -11.78 -5.70 -24.93
CA GLU A 200 -12.97 -6.28 -25.56
C GLU A 200 -13.22 -7.70 -25.01
N PRO A 201 -14.49 -8.08 -24.76
CA PRO A 201 -14.85 -9.43 -24.38
C PRO A 201 -14.43 -10.41 -25.48
N LYS A 202 -13.65 -11.42 -25.11
CA LYS A 202 -13.36 -12.53 -26.00
C LYS A 202 -14.58 -13.46 -26.04
N PRO A 203 -15.10 -13.82 -27.22
CA PRO A 203 -16.18 -14.80 -27.29
C PRO A 203 -15.73 -16.12 -26.63
N PRO A 204 -16.65 -16.86 -26.00
CA PRO A 204 -16.34 -18.19 -25.49
C PRO A 204 -15.76 -19.04 -26.62
N VAL A 205 -14.68 -19.78 -26.33
CA VAL A 205 -14.15 -20.74 -27.29
C VAL A 205 -15.21 -21.84 -27.41
N GLU A 206 -15.92 -21.88 -28.53
CA GLU A 206 -16.79 -23.02 -28.86
C GLU A 206 -15.91 -24.27 -28.92
N THR A 207 -15.97 -25.10 -27.88
CA THR A 207 -15.46 -26.46 -27.94
C THR A 207 -16.34 -27.23 -28.92
N LYS A 208 -15.80 -27.49 -30.11
CA LYS A 208 -16.34 -28.46 -31.06
C LYS A 208 -16.16 -29.88 -30.54
#